data_AF-A0A3R6G579-F1
#
_entry.id   AF-A0A3R6G579-F1
#
_cell.length_a   1.000
_cell.length_b   1.000
_cell.length_c   1.000
_cell.angle_alpha   90.00
_cell.angle_beta   90.00
_cell.angle_gamma   90.00
#
_symmetry.space_group_name_H-M   'P 1'
#
loop_
_entity.id
_entity.type
_entity.pdbx_description
1 polymer ?
#
loop_
_entity_poly.entity_id
_entity_poly.type
_entity_poly.pdbx_seq_one_letter_code
_entity_poly.pdbx_strand_id
1 'polypeptide(L)'
;MAKKYTQTQQVIDTLRSNGGYATLGNLYHLVDTTSWGTKTPNESIRRIVQKSNEFFRIQPGLWALEEVREEVMRKFDIQSKEASEDERFTHGYYQGLIIEIGKMKHFMTYVPAQDQNRKFLEKPLIQICSTVQLPDFARKELANRAKTVDVIWFNERIMPNSFFEVEHSTDIQNSITKFCDLQDFNSRFIIVAPQNRKAQFDKVISRTAFKDFKERVSFSSYEAILKQYELMCAAQRNEGFI
;
A
#
# COMPACT_ATOMS: atom_id res chain seq x y z
N MET A 1 -9.62 1.12 -43.35
CA MET A 1 -10.51 1.67 -42.30
C MET A 1 -9.65 2.01 -41.10
N ALA A 2 -9.61 3.27 -40.65
CA ALA A 2 -8.85 3.64 -39.46
C ALA A 2 -9.41 2.89 -38.23
N LYS A 3 -8.55 2.22 -37.47
CA LYS A 3 -8.93 1.52 -36.24
C LYS A 3 -9.52 2.58 -35.30
N LYS A 4 -10.80 2.48 -34.94
CA LYS A 4 -11.45 3.41 -34.00
C LYS A 4 -10.63 3.44 -32.71
N TYR A 5 -10.17 4.61 -32.28
CA TYR A 5 -9.41 4.75 -31.05
C TYR A 5 -10.31 4.39 -29.87
N THR A 6 -10.05 3.24 -29.24
CA THR A 6 -10.89 2.70 -28.18
C THR A 6 -10.40 3.16 -26.81
N GLN A 7 -11.29 3.13 -25.82
CA GLN A 7 -10.90 3.35 -24.41
C GLN A 7 -9.78 2.40 -23.99
N THR A 8 -9.81 1.15 -24.44
CA THR A 8 -8.74 0.18 -24.21
C THR A 8 -7.42 0.64 -24.80
N GLN A 9 -7.39 1.10 -26.06
CA GLN A 9 -6.17 1.61 -26.70
C GLN A 9 -5.62 2.82 -25.94
N GLN A 10 -6.50 3.69 -25.45
CA GLN A 10 -6.09 4.85 -24.66
C GLN A 10 -5.43 4.47 -23.33
N VAL A 11 -5.98 3.47 -22.62
CA VAL A 11 -5.35 2.95 -21.39
C VAL A 11 -4.00 2.30 -21.72
N ILE A 12 -3.90 1.56 -22.83
CA ILE A 12 -2.64 0.94 -23.29
C ILE A 12 -1.58 2.02 -23.57
N ASP A 13 -1.90 3.02 -24.37
CA ASP A 13 -0.95 4.08 -24.74
C ASP A 13 -0.53 4.91 -23.52
N THR A 14 -1.46 5.14 -22.58
CA THR A 14 -1.16 5.79 -21.29
C THR A 14 -0.15 4.97 -20.49
N LEU A 15 -0.37 3.65 -20.33
CA LEU A 15 0.59 2.79 -19.62
C LEU A 15 1.94 2.75 -20.33
N ARG A 16 1.96 2.60 -21.67
CA ARG A 16 3.19 2.56 -22.45
C ARG A 16 4.04 3.81 -22.25
N SER A 17 3.40 4.97 -22.19
CA SER A 17 4.06 6.26 -21.94
C SER A 17 4.53 6.44 -20.49
N ASN A 18 4.08 5.59 -19.55
CA ASN A 18 4.38 5.64 -18.12
C ASN A 18 5.15 4.40 -17.63
N GLY A 19 5.96 3.78 -18.49
CA GLY A 19 6.82 2.64 -18.13
C GLY A 19 6.13 1.29 -18.13
N GLY A 20 4.92 1.20 -18.68
CA GLY A 20 4.22 -0.06 -18.97
C GLY A 20 3.43 -0.65 -17.80
N TYR A 21 3.34 0.03 -16.66
CA TYR A 21 2.56 -0.41 -15.51
C TYR A 21 2.08 0.79 -14.67
N ALA A 22 1.06 0.57 -13.84
CA ALA A 22 0.61 1.55 -12.86
C ALA A 22 -0.31 0.91 -11.82
N THR A 23 -0.41 1.56 -10.66
CA THR A 23 -1.52 1.28 -9.73
C THR A 23 -2.84 1.78 -10.33
N LEU A 24 -3.97 1.17 -9.95
CA LEU A 24 -5.29 1.66 -10.33
C LEU A 24 -5.51 3.13 -9.91
N GLY A 25 -5.05 3.49 -8.71
CA GLY A 25 -5.07 4.88 -8.24
C GLY A 25 -4.33 5.83 -9.19
N ASN A 26 -3.12 5.47 -9.64
CA ASN A 26 -2.38 6.29 -10.61
C ASN A 26 -3.07 6.32 -11.98
N LEU A 27 -3.61 5.20 -12.46
CA LEU A 27 -4.35 5.16 -13.73
C LEU A 27 -5.55 6.10 -13.73
N TYR A 28 -6.23 6.27 -12.60
CA TYR A 28 -7.32 7.23 -12.48
C TYR A 28 -6.86 8.67 -12.75
N HIS A 29 -5.59 9.02 -12.53
CA HIS A 29 -5.06 10.34 -12.85
C HIS A 29 -4.43 10.44 -14.24
N LEU A 30 -3.78 9.36 -14.69
CA LEU A 30 -3.00 9.37 -15.93
C LEU A 30 -3.87 9.26 -17.19
N VAL A 31 -4.99 8.53 -17.12
CA VAL A 31 -5.86 8.32 -18.28
C VAL A 31 -6.82 9.49 -18.45
N ASP A 32 -6.71 10.20 -19.57
CA ASP A 32 -7.66 11.25 -19.94
C ASP A 32 -9.02 10.65 -20.33
N THR A 33 -9.96 10.64 -19.40
CA THR A 33 -11.30 10.11 -19.63
C THR A 33 -12.33 11.18 -20.01
N THR A 34 -11.93 12.41 -20.32
CA THR A 34 -12.86 13.53 -20.60
C THR A 34 -13.80 13.23 -21.77
N SER A 35 -13.33 12.47 -22.76
CA SER A 35 -14.08 12.11 -23.96
C SER A 35 -14.95 10.85 -23.83
N TRP A 36 -14.92 10.15 -22.68
CA TRP A 36 -15.48 8.80 -22.57
C TRP A 36 -17.01 8.74 -22.43
N GLY A 37 -17.67 9.89 -22.17
CA GLY A 37 -19.13 9.97 -22.02
C GLY A 37 -19.73 9.11 -20.89
N THR A 38 -18.90 8.57 -20.00
CA THR A 38 -19.29 7.71 -18.88
C THR A 38 -19.37 8.51 -17.58
N LYS A 39 -20.32 8.16 -16.71
CA LYS A 39 -20.45 8.75 -15.37
C LYS A 39 -19.44 8.16 -14.37
N THR A 40 -18.86 7.00 -14.68
CA THR A 40 -17.96 6.25 -13.79
C THR A 40 -16.66 5.86 -14.52
N PRO A 41 -15.85 6.84 -14.96
CA PRO A 41 -14.64 6.58 -15.75
C PRO A 41 -13.64 5.65 -15.04
N ASN A 42 -13.50 5.77 -13.72
CA ASN A 42 -12.61 4.91 -12.93
C ASN A 42 -13.05 3.44 -12.96
N GLU A 43 -14.36 3.16 -12.93
CA GLU A 43 -14.89 1.79 -13.07
C GLU A 43 -14.70 1.26 -14.51
N SER A 44 -14.78 2.14 -15.51
CA SER A 44 -14.42 1.78 -16.89
C SER A 44 -12.95 1.38 -17.00
N ILE A 45 -12.02 2.15 -16.41
CA ILE A 45 -10.57 1.83 -16.36
C ILE A 45 -10.36 0.48 -15.66
N ARG A 46 -10.94 0.30 -14.46
CA ARG A 46 -10.87 -0.95 -13.68
C ARG A 46 -11.32 -2.15 -14.51
N ARG A 47 -12.46 -2.03 -15.20
CA ARG A 47 -13.00 -3.09 -16.06
C ARG A 47 -12.10 -3.38 -17.26
N ILE A 48 -11.48 -2.36 -17.86
CA ILE A 48 -10.58 -2.52 -19.02
C ILE A 48 -9.37 -3.38 -18.63
N VAL A 49 -8.65 -3.00 -17.58
CA VAL A 49 -7.43 -3.74 -17.17
C VAL A 49 -7.74 -5.16 -16.69
N GLN A 50 -8.93 -5.39 -16.14
CA GLN A 50 -9.34 -6.72 -15.66
C GLN A 50 -9.82 -7.68 -16.76
N LYS A 51 -10.40 -7.16 -17.85
CA LYS A 51 -11.06 -8.00 -18.87
C LYS A 51 -10.28 -8.15 -20.16
N SER A 52 -9.31 -7.28 -20.43
CA SER A 52 -8.47 -7.36 -21.62
C SER A 52 -7.25 -8.23 -21.37
N ASN A 53 -6.90 -9.04 -22.36
CA ASN A 53 -5.69 -9.87 -22.41
C ASN A 53 -4.40 -9.07 -22.67
N GLU A 54 -4.51 -7.76 -22.91
CA GLU A 54 -3.38 -6.84 -23.10
C GLU A 54 -2.72 -6.45 -21.78
N PHE A 55 -3.32 -6.85 -20.64
CA PHE A 55 -2.83 -6.52 -19.30
C PHE A 55 -2.69 -7.77 -18.46
N PHE A 56 -1.75 -7.72 -17.51
CA PHE A 56 -1.67 -8.66 -16.42
C PHE A 56 -1.61 -7.96 -15.08
N ARG A 57 -2.08 -8.67 -14.05
CA ARG A 57 -2.02 -8.22 -12.68
C ARG A 57 -0.70 -8.66 -12.07
N ILE A 58 0.08 -7.70 -11.55
CA ILE A 58 1.31 -7.98 -10.79
C ILE A 58 0.95 -8.25 -9.34
N GLN A 59 0.21 -7.32 -8.74
CA GLN A 59 -0.33 -7.39 -7.38
C GLN A 59 -1.76 -6.84 -7.39
N PRO A 60 -2.58 -7.10 -6.36
CA PRO A 60 -3.87 -6.44 -6.24
C PRO A 60 -3.73 -4.91 -6.39
N GLY A 61 -4.51 -4.34 -7.31
CA GLY A 61 -4.46 -2.92 -7.66
C GLY A 61 -3.26 -2.45 -8.50
N LEU A 62 -2.31 -3.33 -8.86
CA LEU A 62 -1.14 -3.01 -9.70
C LEU A 62 -1.16 -3.84 -11.00
N TRP A 63 -1.19 -3.14 -12.13
CA TRP A 63 -1.37 -3.72 -13.45
C TRP A 63 -0.26 -3.29 -14.40
N ALA A 64 0.07 -4.16 -15.35
CA ALA A 64 1.07 -3.91 -16.39
C ALA A 64 0.59 -4.44 -17.75
N LEU A 65 1.20 -3.93 -18.82
CA LEU A 65 0.96 -4.42 -20.17
C LEU A 65 1.63 -5.78 -20.39
N GLU A 66 0.94 -6.67 -21.08
CA GLU A 66 1.44 -8.01 -21.40
C GLU A 66 2.73 -7.95 -22.24
N GLU A 67 2.82 -6.98 -23.16
CA GLU A 67 3.97 -6.79 -24.05
C GLU A 67 5.31 -6.48 -23.34
N VAL A 68 5.27 -5.99 -22.09
CA VAL A 68 6.46 -5.69 -21.28
C VAL A 68 6.55 -6.55 -20.01
N ARG A 69 5.82 -7.67 -19.95
CA ARG A 69 5.78 -8.54 -18.75
C ARG A 69 7.16 -8.85 -18.19
N GLU A 70 8.07 -9.36 -19.02
CA GLU A 70 9.39 -9.78 -18.56
C GLU A 70 10.23 -8.61 -18.03
N GLU A 71 10.14 -7.44 -18.66
CA GLU A 71 10.83 -6.24 -18.22
C GLU A 71 10.33 -5.78 -16.85
N VAL A 72 9.00 -5.72 -16.67
CA VAL A 72 8.39 -5.27 -15.42
C VAL A 72 8.66 -6.23 -14.27
N MET A 73 8.55 -7.54 -14.52
CA MET A 73 8.88 -8.55 -13.51
C MET A 73 10.34 -8.48 -13.08
N ARG A 74 11.27 -8.26 -14.04
CA ARG A 74 12.69 -8.03 -13.75
C ARG A 74 12.92 -6.75 -12.96
N LYS A 75 12.23 -5.67 -13.31
CA LYS A 75 12.37 -4.35 -12.67
C LYS A 75 12.00 -4.38 -11.19
N PHE A 76 10.98 -5.19 -10.86
CA PHE A 76 10.50 -5.38 -9.50
C PHE A 76 11.16 -6.55 -8.77
N ASP A 77 12.15 -7.19 -9.40
CA ASP A 77 12.85 -8.34 -8.82
C ASP A 77 11.87 -9.47 -8.42
N ILE A 78 10.79 -9.65 -9.19
CA ILE A 78 9.77 -10.69 -8.99
C ILE A 78 10.16 -11.89 -9.88
N GLN A 79 11.11 -12.72 -9.44
CA GLN A 79 11.43 -13.94 -10.18
C GLN A 79 10.46 -15.07 -9.83
N SER A 80 10.05 -15.84 -10.84
CA SER A 80 8.96 -16.82 -10.76
C SER A 80 9.25 -18.09 -9.94
N LYS A 81 10.26 -18.11 -9.07
CA LYS A 81 10.70 -19.34 -8.39
C LYS A 81 11.05 -19.22 -6.90
N GLU A 82 11.20 -18.03 -6.32
CA GLU A 82 11.54 -17.89 -4.89
C GLU A 82 10.45 -17.13 -4.13
N ALA A 83 9.79 -17.82 -3.18
CA ALA A 83 8.71 -17.25 -2.37
C ALA A 83 9.16 -16.03 -1.53
N SER A 84 10.45 -15.92 -1.23
CA SER A 84 11.06 -14.83 -0.47
C SER A 84 11.12 -13.50 -1.23
N GLU A 85 11.31 -13.52 -2.55
CA GLU A 85 11.39 -12.31 -3.38
C GLU A 85 10.02 -11.68 -3.58
N ASP A 86 9.00 -12.51 -3.82
CA ASP A 86 7.60 -12.08 -3.89
C ASP A 86 7.12 -11.49 -2.56
N GLU A 87 7.54 -12.07 -1.43
CA GLU A 87 7.27 -11.51 -0.11
C GLU A 87 7.90 -10.12 0.06
N ARG A 88 9.18 -9.95 -0.30
CA ARG A 88 9.87 -8.66 -0.16
C ARG A 88 9.23 -7.57 -1.00
N PHE A 89 8.86 -7.89 -2.25
CA PHE A 89 8.14 -6.97 -3.13
C PHE A 89 6.76 -6.62 -2.54
N THR A 90 5.99 -7.63 -2.13
CA THR A 90 4.67 -7.46 -1.52
C THR A 90 4.75 -6.56 -0.28
N HIS A 91 5.72 -6.80 0.60
CA HIS A 91 5.94 -6.03 1.83
C HIS A 91 6.21 -4.56 1.51
N GLY A 92 7.16 -4.28 0.60
CA GLY A 92 7.49 -2.93 0.16
C GLY A 92 6.32 -2.23 -0.54
N TYR A 93 5.54 -2.98 -1.32
CA TYR A 93 4.35 -2.48 -2.00
C TYR A 93 3.30 -1.97 -1.00
N TYR A 94 2.93 -2.78 0.00
CA TYR A 94 1.95 -2.36 1.01
C TYR A 94 2.49 -1.29 1.96
N GLN A 95 3.77 -1.31 2.32
CA GLN A 95 4.40 -0.19 3.06
C GLN A 95 4.25 1.13 2.27
N GLY A 96 4.54 1.11 0.97
CA GLY A 96 4.39 2.27 0.10
C GLY A 96 2.96 2.78 -0.03
N LEU A 97 1.98 1.88 -0.16
CA LEU A 97 0.56 2.26 -0.15
C LEU A 97 0.15 2.93 1.17
N ILE A 98 0.59 2.40 2.30
CA ILE A 98 0.31 2.98 3.62
C ILE A 98 0.96 4.37 3.76
N ILE A 99 2.16 4.56 3.22
CA ILE A 99 2.83 5.87 3.19
C ILE A 99 2.04 6.88 2.34
N GLU A 100 1.65 6.52 1.12
CA GLU A 100 0.91 7.41 0.23
C GLU A 100 -0.47 7.77 0.82
N ILE A 101 -1.18 6.79 1.40
CA ILE A 101 -2.41 7.06 2.18
C ILE A 101 -2.13 8.04 3.32
N GLY A 102 -1.07 7.84 4.10
CA GLY A 102 -0.71 8.70 5.22
C GLY A 102 -0.46 10.15 4.77
N LYS A 103 0.26 10.33 3.66
CA LYS A 103 0.53 11.65 3.05
C LYS A 103 -0.73 12.33 2.53
N MET A 104 -1.62 11.59 1.86
CA MET A 104 -2.92 12.12 1.43
C MET A 104 -3.81 12.51 2.62
N LYS A 105 -3.56 11.96 3.82
CA LYS A 105 -4.20 12.36 5.08
C LYS A 105 -3.41 13.42 5.88
N HIS A 106 -2.36 14.00 5.30
CA HIS A 106 -1.50 15.00 5.92
C HIS A 106 -0.76 14.53 7.18
N PHE A 107 -0.51 13.23 7.32
CA PHE A 107 0.37 12.71 8.36
C PHE A 107 1.83 12.74 7.91
N MET A 108 2.73 12.95 8.88
CA MET A 108 4.14 12.63 8.69
C MET A 108 4.30 11.11 8.74
N THR A 109 4.96 10.53 7.73
CA THR A 109 5.12 9.07 7.62
C THR A 109 6.57 8.66 7.89
N TYR A 110 6.73 7.65 8.74
CA TYR A 110 8.02 7.05 9.08
C TYR A 110 8.09 5.61 8.61
N VAL A 111 9.28 5.21 8.17
CA VAL A 111 9.66 3.80 7.96
C VAL A 111 10.99 3.51 8.66
N PRO A 112 11.25 2.27 9.09
CA PRO A 112 12.48 1.92 9.75
C PRO A 112 13.67 1.95 8.77
N ALA A 113 14.86 2.32 9.27
CA ALA A 113 16.07 2.42 8.46
C ALA A 113 16.43 1.11 7.73
N GLN A 114 16.09 -0.05 8.30
CA GLN A 114 16.29 -1.35 7.67
C GLN A 114 15.42 -1.55 6.40
N ASP A 115 14.29 -0.86 6.30
CA ASP A 115 13.35 -0.97 5.19
C ASP A 115 13.46 0.21 4.20
N GLN A 116 14.28 1.21 4.49
CA GLN A 116 14.38 2.46 3.72
C GLN A 116 14.65 2.23 2.21
N ASN A 117 15.36 1.14 1.87
CA ASN A 117 15.72 0.76 0.50
C ASN A 117 14.77 -0.28 -0.13
N ARG A 118 13.74 -0.74 0.60
CA ARG A 118 12.66 -1.53 -0.03
C ARG A 118 11.97 -0.66 -1.07
N LYS A 119 11.56 -1.27 -2.17
CA LYS A 119 10.95 -0.53 -3.29
C LYS A 119 9.42 -0.51 -3.13
N PHE A 120 8.85 0.67 -3.30
CA PHE A 120 7.46 0.85 -3.72
C PHE A 120 7.48 1.18 -5.22
N LEU A 121 7.07 0.21 -6.04
CA LEU A 121 7.31 0.23 -7.48
C LEU A 121 8.82 0.36 -7.77
N GLU A 122 9.27 1.49 -8.31
CA GLU A 122 10.71 1.76 -8.54
C GLU A 122 11.37 2.56 -7.43
N LYS A 123 10.58 3.26 -6.61
CA LYS A 123 11.13 4.23 -5.67
C LYS A 123 11.43 3.53 -4.34
N PRO A 124 12.63 3.70 -3.77
CA PRO A 124 12.89 3.24 -2.42
C PRO A 124 12.00 4.00 -1.42
N LEU A 125 11.60 3.36 -0.32
CA LEU A 125 10.68 3.94 0.67
C LEU A 125 11.18 5.29 1.22
N ILE A 126 12.51 5.46 1.37
CA ILE A 126 13.12 6.73 1.80
C ILE A 126 12.75 7.93 0.91
N GLN A 127 12.50 7.71 -0.38
CA GLN A 127 12.14 8.78 -1.32
C GLN A 127 10.65 9.15 -1.26
N ILE A 128 9.80 8.33 -0.64
CA ILE A 128 8.36 8.56 -0.59
C ILE A 128 7.85 8.86 0.82
N CYS A 129 8.49 8.32 1.87
CA CYS A 129 8.16 8.61 3.26
C CYS A 129 8.59 10.04 3.66
N SER A 130 8.08 10.53 4.78
CA SER A 130 8.50 11.83 5.32
C SER A 130 9.85 11.75 6.04
N THR A 131 10.15 10.65 6.73
CA THR A 131 11.40 10.50 7.48
C THR A 131 11.76 9.02 7.72
N VAL A 132 13.06 8.73 7.80
CA VAL A 132 13.60 7.45 8.31
C VAL A 132 14.22 7.60 9.71
N GLN A 133 14.20 8.82 10.24
CA GLN A 133 14.62 9.14 11.60
C GLN A 133 13.38 9.24 12.48
N LEU A 134 13.31 8.37 13.49
CA LEU A 134 12.17 8.36 14.40
C LEU A 134 12.18 9.66 15.23
N PRO A 135 11.06 10.40 15.30
CA PRO A 135 10.96 11.59 16.14
C PRO A 135 11.15 11.28 17.62
N ASP A 136 11.57 12.28 18.39
CA ASP A 136 11.69 12.16 19.85
C ASP A 136 10.34 12.41 20.53
N PHE A 137 9.50 11.36 20.56
CA PHE A 137 8.17 11.40 21.18
C PHE A 137 8.07 10.56 22.46
N ALA A 138 9.13 9.83 22.82
CA ALA A 138 9.10 8.86 23.90
C ALA A 138 10.48 8.55 24.48
N ARG A 139 10.47 8.05 25.72
CA ARG A 139 11.64 7.45 26.38
C ARG A 139 12.27 6.34 25.54
N LYS A 140 13.59 6.19 25.68
CA LYS A 140 14.44 5.36 24.81
C LYS A 140 13.93 3.93 24.61
N GLU A 141 13.39 3.29 25.64
CA GLU A 141 12.90 1.90 25.53
C GLU A 141 11.68 1.80 24.59
N LEU A 142 10.69 2.68 24.78
CA LEU A 142 9.51 2.73 23.92
C LEU A 142 9.85 3.20 22.51
N ALA A 143 10.73 4.20 22.38
CA ALA A 143 11.21 4.66 21.08
C ALA A 143 11.93 3.54 20.32
N ASN A 144 12.78 2.75 21.00
CA ASN A 144 13.46 1.61 20.38
C ASN A 144 12.48 0.52 19.94
N ARG A 145 11.40 0.30 20.67
CA ARG A 145 10.34 -0.63 20.25
C ARG A 145 9.57 -0.09 19.05
N ALA A 146 9.21 1.20 19.05
CA ALA A 146 8.56 1.85 17.91
C ALA A 146 9.43 1.84 16.65
N LYS A 147 10.77 1.95 16.78
CA LYS A 147 11.69 1.89 15.64
C LYS A 147 11.57 0.61 14.81
N THR A 148 11.04 -0.48 15.36
CA THR A 148 10.90 -1.76 14.65
C THR A 148 9.56 -1.92 13.94
N VAL A 149 8.66 -0.93 14.04
CA VAL A 149 7.36 -0.96 13.37
C VAL A 149 7.52 -0.54 11.91
N ASP A 150 6.91 -1.30 11.00
CA ASP A 150 7.07 -1.15 9.56
C ASP A 150 6.70 0.25 9.03
N VAL A 151 5.58 0.81 9.48
CA VAL A 151 5.17 2.18 9.16
C VAL A 151 4.54 2.84 10.37
N ILE A 152 4.88 4.10 10.62
CA ILE A 152 4.23 4.94 11.65
C ILE A 152 3.73 6.21 11.01
N TRP A 153 2.49 6.58 11.34
CA TRP A 153 1.96 7.90 11.05
C TRP A 153 2.04 8.78 12.29
N PHE A 154 2.53 10.00 12.12
CA PHE A 154 2.59 11.03 13.15
C PHE A 154 1.65 12.17 12.80
N ASN A 155 0.93 12.66 13.80
CA ASN A 155 0.07 13.84 13.66
C ASN A 155 0.90 15.14 13.63
N GLU A 156 0.22 16.28 13.48
CA GLU A 156 0.82 17.61 13.44
C GLU A 156 1.67 17.96 14.69
N ARG A 157 1.39 17.32 15.83
CA ARG A 157 2.15 17.48 17.08
C ARG A 157 3.31 16.50 17.21
N ILE A 158 3.62 15.76 16.15
CA ILE A 158 4.69 14.74 16.12
C ILE A 158 4.43 13.60 17.11
N MET A 159 3.16 13.36 17.46
CA MET A 159 2.75 12.20 18.26
C MET A 159 2.30 11.05 17.36
N PRO A 160 2.60 9.80 17.71
CA PRO A 160 2.21 8.65 16.92
C PRO A 160 0.68 8.55 16.86
N ASN A 161 0.13 8.67 15.66
CA ASN A 161 -1.29 8.48 15.39
C ASN A 161 -1.62 7.01 15.12
N SER A 162 -0.77 6.33 14.35
CA SER A 162 -1.02 4.94 13.92
C SER A 162 0.26 4.18 13.71
N PHE A 163 0.24 2.91 14.09
CA PHE A 163 1.31 1.93 13.90
C PHE A 163 0.80 0.82 12.98
N PHE A 164 1.58 0.48 11.96
CA PHE A 164 1.24 -0.55 10.98
C PHE A 164 2.33 -1.61 10.93
N GLU A 165 1.90 -2.87 10.90
CA GLU A 165 2.76 -4.04 10.68
C GLU A 165 2.22 -4.78 9.47
N VAL A 166 3.05 -4.95 8.44
CA VAL A 166 2.69 -5.66 7.21
C VAL A 166 3.13 -7.11 7.36
N GLU A 167 2.16 -8.01 7.36
CA GLU A 167 2.33 -9.40 7.76
C GLU A 167 2.00 -10.34 6.60
N HIS A 168 2.99 -10.62 5.73
CA HIS A 168 2.81 -11.56 4.62
C HIS A 168 3.00 -13.02 5.05
N SER A 169 4.21 -13.43 5.42
CA SER A 169 4.50 -14.76 5.99
C SER A 169 4.97 -14.72 7.45
N THR A 170 5.27 -13.52 7.97
CA THR A 170 5.82 -13.28 9.31
C THR A 170 4.81 -13.55 10.46
N ASP A 171 5.29 -13.57 11.70
CA ASP A 171 4.51 -13.96 12.87
C ASP A 171 3.66 -12.80 13.44
N ILE A 172 2.35 -12.85 13.17
CA ILE A 172 1.33 -11.94 13.72
C ILE A 172 1.43 -11.80 15.25
N GLN A 173 1.84 -12.83 15.98
CA GLN A 173 2.01 -12.76 17.43
C GLN A 173 3.13 -11.79 17.83
N ASN A 174 4.25 -11.77 17.10
CA ASN A 174 5.32 -10.82 17.37
C ASN A 174 4.86 -9.38 17.13
N SER A 175 4.03 -9.16 16.11
CA SER A 175 3.47 -7.84 15.81
C SER A 175 2.41 -7.37 16.81
N ILE A 176 1.54 -8.26 17.28
CA ILE A 176 0.63 -7.92 18.38
C ILE A 176 1.40 -7.66 19.68
N THR A 177 2.47 -8.41 19.95
CA THR A 177 3.33 -8.16 21.12
C THR A 177 4.05 -6.81 21.01
N LYS A 178 4.57 -6.47 19.82
CA LYS A 178 5.13 -5.13 19.51
C LYS A 178 4.15 -4.02 19.85
N PHE A 179 2.90 -4.17 19.43
CA PHE A 179 1.85 -3.19 19.71
C PHE A 179 1.47 -3.12 21.20
N CYS A 180 1.46 -4.26 21.91
CA CYS A 180 1.19 -4.30 23.35
C CYS A 180 2.24 -3.51 24.14
N ASP A 181 3.52 -3.60 23.76
CA ASP A 181 4.60 -2.82 24.38
C ASP A 181 4.48 -1.31 24.16
N LEU A 182 3.67 -0.90 23.17
CA LEU A 182 3.43 0.49 22.79
C LEU A 182 2.02 0.97 23.19
N GLN A 183 1.28 0.16 23.96
CA GLN A 183 -0.14 0.41 24.24
C GLN A 183 -0.42 1.74 24.96
N ASP A 184 0.57 2.31 25.67
CA ASP A 184 0.39 3.57 26.40
C ASP A 184 0.15 4.78 25.48
N PHE A 185 0.53 4.70 24.20
CA PHE A 185 0.21 5.76 23.25
C PHE A 185 -1.24 5.69 22.83
N ASN A 186 -1.95 6.82 22.77
CA ASN A 186 -3.29 6.90 22.19
C ASN A 186 -3.23 6.84 20.65
N SER A 187 -2.93 5.64 20.14
CA SER A 187 -2.72 5.36 18.73
C SER A 187 -3.59 4.19 18.27
N ARG A 188 -3.78 4.10 16.95
CA ARG A 188 -4.36 2.94 16.28
C ARG A 188 -3.26 1.93 15.98
N PHE A 189 -3.53 0.66 16.23
CA PHE A 189 -2.61 -0.44 15.93
C PHE A 189 -3.23 -1.33 14.85
N ILE A 190 -2.53 -1.52 13.74
CA ILE A 190 -3.13 -2.09 12.53
C ILE A 190 -2.21 -3.19 11.99
N ILE A 191 -2.70 -4.43 12.02
CA ILE A 191 -2.09 -5.54 11.30
C ILE A 191 -2.61 -5.50 9.86
N VAL A 192 -1.71 -5.39 8.89
CA VAL A 192 -2.01 -5.38 7.46
C VAL A 192 -1.56 -6.70 6.86
N ALA A 193 -2.50 -7.53 6.42
CA ALA A 193 -2.18 -8.89 5.94
C ALA A 193 -3.15 -9.39 4.87
N PRO A 194 -2.84 -10.47 4.14
CA PRO A 194 -3.80 -11.14 3.27
C PRO A 194 -5.05 -11.61 4.04
N GLN A 195 -6.23 -11.54 3.42
CA GLN A 195 -7.51 -11.86 4.10
C GLN A 195 -7.56 -13.27 4.71
N ASN A 196 -6.91 -14.26 4.10
CA ASN A 196 -6.85 -15.62 4.63
C ASN A 196 -6.14 -15.72 6.01
N ARG A 197 -5.34 -14.72 6.40
CA ARG A 197 -4.68 -14.65 7.72
C ARG A 197 -5.57 -14.07 8.82
N LYS A 198 -6.78 -13.61 8.50
CA LYS A 198 -7.70 -13.03 9.49
C LYS A 198 -8.00 -13.99 10.65
N ALA A 199 -8.22 -15.27 10.37
CA ALA A 199 -8.46 -16.28 11.41
C ALA A 199 -7.25 -16.46 12.34
N GLN A 200 -6.03 -16.37 11.82
CA GLN A 200 -4.80 -16.40 12.62
C GLN A 200 -4.73 -15.17 13.54
N PHE A 201 -5.01 -13.98 13.00
CA PHE A 201 -5.09 -12.76 13.79
C PHE A 201 -6.12 -12.87 14.93
N ASP A 202 -7.35 -13.31 14.63
CA ASP A 202 -8.42 -13.44 15.61
C ASP A 202 -8.06 -14.41 16.74
N LYS A 203 -7.39 -15.53 16.39
CA LYS A 203 -6.89 -16.50 17.37
C LYS A 203 -5.79 -15.92 18.27
N VAL A 204 -4.91 -15.08 17.74
CA VAL A 204 -3.81 -14.50 18.54
C VAL A 204 -4.33 -13.38 19.44
N ILE A 205 -5.12 -12.45 18.90
CA ILE A 205 -5.61 -11.27 19.65
C ILE A 205 -6.63 -11.64 20.74
N SER A 206 -7.30 -12.79 20.62
CA SER A 206 -8.25 -13.30 21.62
C SER A 206 -7.58 -13.94 22.84
N ARG A 207 -6.25 -14.13 22.84
CA ARG A 207 -5.53 -14.68 23.99
C ARG A 207 -5.66 -13.76 25.20
N THR A 208 -5.74 -14.36 26.38
CA THR A 208 -5.91 -13.65 27.67
C THR A 208 -4.82 -12.62 27.94
N ALA A 209 -3.61 -12.83 27.43
CA ALA A 209 -2.49 -11.89 27.52
C ALA A 209 -2.79 -10.52 26.90
N PHE A 210 -3.73 -10.42 25.96
CA PHE A 210 -4.08 -9.18 25.25
C PHE A 210 -5.48 -8.67 25.59
N LYS A 211 -6.12 -9.19 26.65
CA LYS A 211 -7.54 -8.93 26.96
C LYS A 211 -7.90 -7.44 27.07
N ASP A 212 -7.02 -6.63 27.66
CA ASP A 212 -7.24 -5.20 27.93
C ASP A 212 -6.80 -4.31 26.75
N PHE A 213 -6.11 -4.89 25.77
CA PHE A 213 -5.53 -4.20 24.62
C PHE A 213 -6.19 -4.54 23.28
N LYS A 214 -6.85 -5.70 23.18
CA LYS A 214 -7.37 -6.27 21.93
C LYS A 214 -8.25 -5.33 21.10
N GLU A 215 -9.06 -4.49 21.74
CA GLU A 215 -9.98 -3.56 21.06
C GLU A 215 -9.25 -2.42 20.34
N ARG A 216 -7.98 -2.20 20.69
CA ARG A 216 -7.13 -1.16 20.10
C ARG A 216 -6.36 -1.64 18.87
N VAL A 217 -6.37 -2.96 18.62
CA VAL A 217 -5.70 -3.57 17.47
C VAL A 217 -6.75 -4.00 16.45
N SER A 218 -6.58 -3.51 15.23
CA SER A 218 -7.44 -3.86 14.10
C SER A 218 -6.68 -4.67 13.06
N PHE A 219 -7.43 -5.45 12.30
CA PHE A 219 -6.94 -6.11 11.10
C PHE A 219 -7.43 -5.35 9.88
N SER A 220 -6.53 -5.03 8.96
CA SER A 220 -6.86 -4.52 7.63
C SER A 220 -6.35 -5.48 6.58
N SER A 221 -7.24 -5.94 5.71
CA SER A 221 -6.80 -6.77 4.60
C SER A 221 -6.01 -5.93 3.58
N TYR A 222 -5.19 -6.60 2.79
CA TYR A 222 -4.54 -6.03 1.61
C TYR A 222 -5.53 -5.33 0.68
N GLU A 223 -6.67 -5.97 0.40
CA GLU A 223 -7.75 -5.42 -0.41
C GLU A 223 -8.36 -4.17 0.23
N ALA A 224 -8.46 -4.11 1.56
CA ALA A 224 -8.97 -2.93 2.27
C ALA A 224 -8.01 -1.73 2.15
N ILE A 225 -6.70 -1.95 2.29
CA ILE A 225 -5.68 -0.89 2.09
C ILE A 225 -5.74 -0.36 0.65
N LEU A 226 -5.81 -1.26 -0.34
CA LEU A 226 -5.89 -0.88 -1.74
C LEU A 226 -7.15 -0.10 -2.06
N LYS A 227 -8.30 -0.58 -1.58
CA LYS A 227 -9.57 0.13 -1.77
C LYS A 227 -9.51 1.53 -1.17
N GLN A 228 -8.91 1.69 0.01
CA GLN A 228 -8.73 3.00 0.61
C GLN A 228 -7.83 3.90 -0.24
N TYR A 229 -6.68 3.39 -0.69
CA TYR A 229 -5.77 4.12 -1.58
C TYR A 229 -6.48 4.56 -2.88
N GLU A 230 -7.17 3.65 -3.56
CA GLU A 230 -7.91 3.92 -4.79
C GLU A 230 -8.99 5.00 -4.61
N LEU A 231 -9.77 4.92 -3.51
CA LEU A 231 -10.79 5.91 -3.21
C LEU A 231 -10.20 7.30 -2.95
N MET A 232 -9.06 7.36 -2.28
CA MET A 232 -8.37 8.63 -2.00
C MET A 232 -7.78 9.25 -3.27
N CYS A 233 -7.15 8.46 -4.15
CA CYS A 233 -6.72 8.94 -5.46
C CYS A 233 -7.92 9.46 -6.28
N ALA A 234 -9.03 8.71 -6.31
CA ALA A 234 -10.22 9.13 -7.02
C ALA A 234 -10.81 10.46 -6.47
N ALA A 235 -10.76 10.67 -5.15
CA ALA A 235 -11.22 11.90 -4.53
C ALA A 235 -10.34 13.12 -4.91
N GLN A 236 -9.01 12.97 -4.86
CA GLN A 236 -8.08 14.04 -5.25
C GLN A 236 -8.25 14.48 -6.71
N ARG A 237 -8.61 13.56 -7.61
CA ARG A 237 -8.93 13.90 -9.00
C ARG A 237 -10.11 14.87 -9.09
N ASN A 238 -11.11 14.72 -8.22
CA ASN A 238 -12.32 15.55 -8.25
C ASN A 238 -12.10 16.92 -7.60
N GLU A 239 -11.18 17.03 -6.63
CA GLU A 239 -10.84 18.31 -5.99
C GLU A 239 -10.07 19.26 -6.93
N GLY A 240 -9.40 18.75 -7.97
CA GLY A 240 -8.77 19.56 -9.01
C GLY A 240 -9.72 20.19 -10.05
N PHE A 241 -11.04 20.04 -9.88
CA PHE A 241 -12.08 20.58 -10.77
C PHE A 241 -12.97 21.65 -10.10
N ILE A 242 -12.55 22.20 -8.95
CA ILE A 242 -13.24 23.32 -8.26
C ILE A 242 -12.43 24.61 -8.43
#